data_AF-A0A3B0YP04-F1
#
_entry.id   AF-A0A3B0YP04-F1
#
_cell.length_a   1.000
_cell.length_b   1.000
_cell.length_c   1.000
_cell.angle_alpha   90.00
_cell.angle_beta   90.00
_cell.angle_gamma   90.00
#
_symmetry.space_group_name_H-M   'P 1'
#
loop_
_entity.id
_entity.type
_entity.pdbx_description
1 polymer ?
#
loop_
_entity_poly.entity_id
_entity_poly.type
_entity_poly.pdbx_seq_one_letter_code
_entity_poly.pdbx_strand_id
1 'polypeptide(L)'
;MNRLSDTIFYCTLAISLVLLIPVVQAEGISKPGHYCQPLKTNDRILENLSITLDQVAKAQHAMESETGAATDVALGRAASALTLASTHDAASRTRRLIDAALTAKDSENYQQLLGWFPLLHTALLTLPDDPEVRSAGTELGLAEDILRGDSKGDALKHLRTAADYLGCDKIDIPVKQAGEALTPLFVQVAQGHKVKSAGFDKVLVLLRTALNAAFEQ
;
A
#
# COMPACT_ATOMS: atom_id res chain seq x y z
N MET A 1 -55.00 -51.65 -12.16
CA MET A 1 -53.65 -51.99 -11.64
C MET A 1 -52.61 -51.30 -12.50
N ASN A 2 -51.71 -50.55 -11.85
CA ASN A 2 -50.43 -50.03 -12.34
C ASN A 2 -50.43 -48.96 -13.45
N ARG A 3 -50.18 -47.70 -13.06
CA ARG A 3 -48.94 -46.96 -13.40
C ARG A 3 -48.85 -45.64 -12.61
N LEU A 4 -48.12 -45.72 -11.49
CA LEU A 4 -47.29 -44.64 -10.97
C LEU A 4 -46.13 -44.37 -11.95
N SER A 5 -45.44 -43.23 -11.77
CA SER A 5 -44.30 -42.71 -12.55
C SER A 5 -44.82 -41.86 -13.72
N ASP A 6 -44.81 -40.53 -13.65
CA ASP A 6 -43.59 -39.78 -13.97
C ASP A 6 -43.54 -38.32 -13.42
N THR A 7 -44.38 -37.96 -12.44
CA THR A 7 -44.50 -36.54 -12.01
C THR A 7 -43.93 -36.22 -10.62
N ILE A 8 -43.19 -37.14 -9.99
CA ILE A 8 -42.60 -36.95 -8.65
C ILE A 8 -41.10 -37.28 -8.66
N PHE A 9 -40.39 -36.89 -9.73
CA PHE A 9 -38.93 -37.10 -9.81
C PHE A 9 -38.11 -35.82 -10.04
N TYR A 10 -38.76 -34.66 -10.21
CA TYR A 10 -38.07 -33.39 -10.49
C TYR A 10 -37.96 -32.40 -9.32
N CYS A 11 -38.55 -32.70 -8.15
CA CYS A 11 -38.48 -31.78 -6.99
C CYS A 11 -37.46 -32.17 -5.90
N THR A 12 -36.80 -33.33 -6.00
CA THR A 12 -35.89 -33.83 -4.94
C THR A 12 -34.42 -33.85 -5.35
N LEU A 13 -34.07 -33.44 -6.58
CA LEU A 13 -32.69 -33.41 -7.07
C LEU A 13 -32.08 -32.01 -7.19
N ALA A 14 -32.79 -30.96 -6.76
CA ALA A 14 -32.33 -29.57 -6.81
C ALA A 14 -31.81 -29.01 -5.46
N ILE A 15 -31.86 -29.79 -4.37
CA ILE A 15 -31.54 -29.30 -3.01
C ILE A 15 -30.17 -29.80 -2.51
N SER A 16 -29.49 -30.71 -3.23
CA SER A 16 -28.24 -31.32 -2.77
C SER A 16 -26.95 -30.75 -3.38
N LEU A 17 -27.00 -29.59 -4.06
CA LEU A 17 -25.81 -28.94 -4.63
C LEU A 17 -25.58 -27.53 -4.07
N VAL A 18 -25.75 -27.37 -2.77
CA VAL A 18 -25.39 -26.15 -2.03
C VAL A 18 -24.73 -26.61 -0.73
N LEU A 19 -23.45 -27.02 -0.75
CA LEU A 19 -22.64 -27.18 0.49
C LEU A 19 -21.14 -27.49 0.26
N LEU A 20 -20.55 -27.08 -0.87
CA LEU A 20 -19.08 -27.08 -1.04
C LEU A 20 -18.63 -25.81 -1.75
N ILE A 21 -18.98 -24.66 -1.17
CA ILE A 21 -18.26 -23.42 -1.44
C ILE A 21 -17.30 -23.28 -0.26
N PRO A 22 -15.97 -23.31 -0.44
CA PRO A 22 -15.07 -22.89 0.62
C PRO A 22 -15.50 -21.47 0.98
N VAL A 23 -15.85 -21.27 2.25
CA VAL A 23 -15.98 -19.94 2.83
C VAL A 23 -14.63 -19.29 2.61
N VAL A 24 -14.50 -18.52 1.54
CA VAL A 24 -13.48 -17.49 1.42
C VAL A 24 -13.84 -16.54 2.54
N GLN A 25 -13.16 -16.75 3.66
CA GLN A 25 -13.18 -15.87 4.80
C GLN A 25 -12.78 -14.51 4.23
N ALA A 26 -13.76 -13.61 4.12
CA ALA A 26 -13.51 -12.25 3.69
C ALA A 26 -12.39 -11.72 4.59
N GLU A 27 -11.22 -11.49 3.99
CA GLU A 27 -10.13 -10.80 4.65
C GLU A 27 -10.73 -9.52 5.22
N GLY A 28 -10.58 -9.36 6.54
CA GLY A 28 -11.19 -8.27 7.27
C GLY A 28 -10.93 -6.99 6.51
N ILE A 29 -12.02 -6.32 6.11
CA ILE A 29 -11.95 -5.02 5.44
C ILE A 29 -11.21 -4.10 6.41
N SER A 30 -9.93 -3.90 6.10
CA SER A 30 -9.07 -2.93 6.75
C SER A 30 -9.80 -1.60 6.72
N LYS A 31 -9.94 -0.97 7.88
CA LYS A 31 -10.58 0.34 7.95
C LYS A 31 -9.65 1.32 7.22
N PRO A 32 -10.18 2.17 6.32
CA PRO A 32 -9.34 3.13 5.61
C PRO A 32 -8.55 4.00 6.61
N GLY A 33 -7.30 4.29 6.28
CA GLY A 33 -6.46 5.14 7.11
C GLY A 33 -7.00 6.56 7.19
N HIS A 34 -7.04 7.11 8.41
CA HIS A 34 -7.66 8.39 8.72
C HIS A 34 -6.69 9.44 9.28
N TYR A 35 -5.41 9.11 9.41
CA TYR A 35 -4.39 10.03 9.92
C TYR A 35 -3.91 10.97 8.81
N CYS A 36 -4.82 11.82 8.32
CA CYS A 36 -4.51 12.90 7.37
C CYS A 36 -4.40 14.21 8.14
N GLN A 37 -3.18 14.71 8.31
CA GLN A 37 -2.95 16.03 8.88
C GLN A 37 -3.06 17.09 7.77
N PRO A 38 -3.76 18.22 7.99
CA PRO A 38 -3.89 19.25 6.97
C PRO A 38 -2.52 19.70 6.45
N LEU A 39 -2.36 19.60 5.13
CA LEU A 39 -1.10 19.96 4.48
C LEU A 39 -0.97 21.49 4.39
N LYS A 40 0.23 21.99 4.67
CA LYS A 40 0.61 23.37 4.38
C LYS A 40 1.13 23.47 2.95
N THR A 41 0.97 24.64 2.34
CA THR A 41 1.36 24.92 0.94
C THR A 41 2.84 24.66 0.63
N ASN A 42 3.70 24.64 1.65
CA ASN A 42 5.15 24.37 1.52
C ASN A 42 5.53 22.96 2.01
N ASP A 43 4.56 22.04 2.12
CA ASP A 43 4.87 20.71 2.61
C ASP A 43 5.67 19.91 1.60
N ARG A 44 6.66 19.18 2.14
CA ARG A 44 7.61 18.37 1.38
C ARG A 44 6.92 17.42 0.41
N ILE A 45 5.69 16.97 0.70
CA ILE A 45 4.96 16.11 -0.23
C ILE A 45 4.60 16.81 -1.53
N LEU A 46 4.08 18.04 -1.48
CA LEU A 46 3.66 18.79 -2.68
C LEU A 46 4.87 19.09 -3.57
N GLU A 47 5.99 19.45 -2.95
CA GLU A 47 7.27 19.64 -3.64
C GLU A 47 7.73 18.37 -4.33
N ASN A 48 7.81 17.25 -3.59
CA ASN A 48 8.31 15.98 -4.13
C ASN A 48 7.38 15.37 -5.19
N LEU A 49 6.06 15.52 -5.04
CA LEU A 49 5.10 15.11 -6.08
C LEU A 49 5.25 15.94 -7.35
N SER A 50 5.45 17.25 -7.22
CA SER A 50 5.67 18.16 -8.35
C SER A 50 6.98 17.85 -9.07
N ILE A 51 8.06 17.59 -8.33
CA ILE A 51 9.34 17.12 -8.89
C ILE A 51 9.13 15.79 -9.62
N THR A 52 8.42 14.83 -9.02
CA THR A 52 8.16 13.54 -9.65
C THR A 52 7.43 13.71 -10.99
N LEU A 53 6.40 14.56 -11.03
CA LEU A 53 5.63 14.86 -12.23
C LEU A 53 6.51 15.46 -13.34
N ASP A 54 7.33 16.47 -13.01
CA ASP A 54 8.27 17.08 -13.95
C ASP A 54 9.29 16.06 -14.51
N GLN A 55 9.83 15.20 -13.65
CA GLN A 55 10.81 14.20 -14.08
C GLN A 55 10.20 13.09 -14.94
N VAL A 56 8.96 12.66 -14.66
CA VAL A 56 8.24 11.69 -15.51
C VAL A 56 7.95 12.31 -16.89
N ALA A 57 7.54 13.57 -16.95
CA ALA A 57 7.34 14.28 -18.23
C ALA A 57 8.65 14.42 -19.03
N LYS A 58 9.77 14.73 -18.35
CA LYS A 58 11.10 14.75 -18.97
C LYS A 58 11.52 13.39 -19.49
N ALA A 59 11.26 12.32 -18.74
CA ALA A 59 11.54 10.95 -19.16
C ALA A 59 10.73 10.57 -20.41
N GLN A 60 9.44 10.93 -20.46
CA GLN A 60 8.57 10.71 -21.61
C GLN A 60 9.15 11.38 -22.86
N HIS A 61 9.55 12.66 -22.76
CA HIS A 61 10.13 13.40 -23.88
C HIS A 61 11.51 12.86 -24.31
N ALA A 62 12.35 12.44 -23.34
CA ALA A 62 13.64 11.81 -23.63
C ALA A 62 13.51 10.48 -24.38
N MET A 63 12.45 9.71 -24.08
CA MET A 63 12.15 8.45 -24.75
C MET A 63 11.73 8.64 -26.21
N GLU A 64 11.04 9.74 -26.52
CA GLU A 64 10.70 10.12 -27.91
C GLU A 64 11.93 10.51 -28.74
N SER A 65 12.94 11.10 -28.09
CA SER A 65 14.21 11.49 -28.72
C SER A 65 15.28 10.39 -28.72
N GLU A 66 14.90 9.15 -28.39
CA GLU A 66 15.75 7.94 -28.36
C GLU A 66 16.94 7.99 -27.38
N THR A 67 16.88 8.88 -26.39
CA THR A 67 17.95 9.01 -25.39
C THR A 67 17.64 8.15 -24.16
N GLY A 68 17.95 6.86 -24.26
CA GLY A 68 17.74 5.89 -23.16
C GLY A 68 18.41 6.31 -21.85
N ALA A 69 19.63 6.85 -21.90
CA ALA A 69 20.35 7.34 -20.72
C ALA A 69 19.69 8.56 -20.05
N ALA A 70 19.17 9.50 -20.85
CA ALA A 70 18.46 10.66 -20.29
C ALA A 70 17.11 10.25 -19.69
N THR A 71 16.44 9.26 -20.31
CA THR A 71 15.22 8.67 -19.75
C THR A 71 15.49 7.99 -18.41
N ASP A 72 16.55 7.19 -18.33
CA ASP A 72 16.94 6.49 -17.10
C ASP A 72 17.23 7.46 -15.95
N VAL A 73 18.03 8.50 -16.21
CA VAL A 73 18.34 9.54 -15.22
C VAL A 73 17.07 10.25 -14.73
N ALA A 74 16.15 10.59 -15.64
CA ALA A 74 14.90 11.24 -15.28
C ALA A 74 13.99 10.32 -14.47
N LEU A 75 13.84 9.05 -14.84
CA LEU A 75 13.08 8.06 -14.07
C LEU A 75 13.69 7.81 -12.68
N GLY A 76 15.03 7.75 -12.56
CA GLY A 76 15.70 7.61 -11.27
C GLY A 76 15.45 8.79 -10.34
N ARG A 77 15.42 10.01 -10.87
CA ARG A 77 15.05 11.22 -10.12
C ARG A 77 13.58 11.21 -9.72
N ALA A 78 12.69 10.80 -10.62
CA ALA A 78 11.27 10.63 -10.31
C ALA A 78 11.06 9.62 -9.17
N ALA A 79 11.71 8.46 -9.22
CA ALA A 79 11.59 7.44 -8.19
C ALA A 79 12.10 7.92 -6.83
N SER A 80 13.21 8.67 -6.82
CA SER A 80 13.77 9.25 -5.60
C SER A 80 12.82 10.29 -4.96
N ALA A 81 12.28 11.21 -5.78
CA ALA A 81 11.31 12.20 -5.31
C ALA A 81 10.01 11.54 -4.83
N LEU A 82 9.50 10.55 -5.56
CA LEU A 82 8.30 9.82 -5.15
C LEU A 82 8.50 9.05 -3.84
N THR A 83 9.70 8.50 -3.63
CA THR A 83 10.08 7.88 -2.37
C THR A 83 10.03 8.89 -1.22
N LEU A 84 10.55 10.12 -1.44
CA LEU A 84 10.47 11.18 -0.44
C LEU A 84 9.01 11.58 -0.17
N ALA A 85 8.18 11.69 -1.21
CA ALA A 85 6.74 11.95 -1.09
C ALA A 85 6.03 10.86 -0.26
N SER A 86 6.36 9.57 -0.43
CA SER A 86 5.79 8.49 0.39
C SER A 86 6.19 8.54 1.87
N THR A 87 7.23 9.31 2.21
CA THR A 87 7.77 9.47 3.58
C THR A 87 7.61 10.90 4.10
N HIS A 88 6.54 11.57 3.67
CA HIS A 88 6.35 13.00 3.84
C HIS A 88 6.33 13.49 5.29
N ASP A 89 5.79 12.67 6.20
CA ASP A 89 5.65 12.99 7.60
C ASP A 89 6.15 11.83 8.47
N ALA A 90 6.07 11.99 9.78
CA ALA A 90 6.52 10.96 10.71
C ALA A 90 5.58 9.74 10.72
N ALA A 91 4.27 9.92 10.51
CA ALA A 91 3.32 8.80 10.56
C ALA A 91 3.48 7.88 9.35
N SER A 92 3.63 8.44 8.15
CA SER A 92 3.87 7.69 6.92
C SER A 92 5.22 6.96 6.97
N ARG A 93 6.24 7.53 7.63
CA ARG A 93 7.51 6.84 7.91
C ARG A 93 7.32 5.66 8.86
N THR A 94 6.56 5.84 9.94
CA THR A 94 6.25 4.76 10.88
C THR A 94 5.42 3.67 10.22
N ARG A 95 4.39 4.02 9.43
CA ARG A 95 3.62 3.09 8.59
C ARG A 95 4.54 2.29 7.68
N ARG A 96 5.44 2.95 6.95
CA ARG A 96 6.41 2.28 6.08
C ARG A 96 7.37 1.36 6.83
N LEU A 97 7.73 1.71 8.06
CA LEU A 97 8.55 0.85 8.92
C LEU A 97 7.78 -0.42 9.34
N ILE A 98 6.48 -0.31 9.63
CA ILE A 98 5.61 -1.46 9.87
C ILE A 98 5.53 -2.35 8.62
N ASP A 99 5.33 -1.76 7.44
CA ASP A 99 5.31 -2.48 6.17
C ASP A 99 6.64 -3.19 5.87
N ALA A 100 7.77 -2.54 6.20
CA ALA A 100 9.10 -3.14 6.09
C ALA A 100 9.26 -4.33 7.03
N ALA A 101 8.82 -4.22 8.29
CA ALA A 101 8.82 -5.33 9.24
C ALA A 101 7.95 -6.51 8.76
N LEU A 102 6.76 -6.21 8.21
CA LEU A 102 5.86 -7.20 7.61
C LEU A 102 6.47 -7.90 6.39
N THR A 103 7.27 -7.18 5.59
CA THR A 103 7.94 -7.71 4.39
C THR A 103 9.20 -8.49 4.73
N ALA A 104 9.95 -8.05 5.74
CA ALA A 104 11.19 -8.67 6.18
C ALA A 104 10.99 -10.02 6.91
N LYS A 105 9.73 -10.38 7.22
CA LYS A 105 9.45 -11.69 7.82
C LYS A 105 9.74 -12.80 6.79
N ASP A 106 10.70 -13.65 7.08
CA ASP A 106 10.71 -14.99 6.48
C ASP A 106 9.49 -15.76 7.00
N SER A 107 8.89 -16.62 6.18
CA SER A 107 7.55 -17.22 6.41
C SER A 107 7.37 -17.94 7.74
N GLU A 108 8.45 -18.20 8.48
CA GLU A 108 8.45 -18.97 9.73
C GLU A 108 9.22 -18.30 10.90
N ASN A 109 9.87 -17.15 10.70
CA ASN A 109 10.72 -16.54 11.73
C ASN A 109 10.08 -15.33 12.42
N TYR A 110 9.12 -15.61 13.30
CA TYR A 110 8.49 -14.59 14.14
C TYR A 110 9.43 -13.92 15.16
N GLN A 111 10.59 -14.53 15.45
CA GLN A 111 11.60 -13.92 16.33
C GLN A 111 12.31 -12.74 15.67
N GLN A 112 12.53 -12.77 14.35
CA GLN A 112 13.04 -11.60 13.63
C GLN A 112 12.06 -10.44 13.72
N LEU A 113 10.75 -10.71 13.67
CA LEU A 113 9.70 -9.69 13.78
C LEU A 113 9.74 -8.99 15.14
N LEU A 114 9.97 -9.73 16.23
CA LEU A 114 10.15 -9.16 17.58
C LEU A 114 11.30 -8.14 17.65
N GLY A 115 12.37 -8.34 16.86
CA GLY A 115 13.49 -7.41 16.79
C GLY A 115 13.13 -6.01 16.27
N TRP A 116 12.01 -5.86 15.56
CA TRP A 116 11.56 -4.57 15.03
C TRP A 116 10.80 -3.72 16.06
N PHE A 117 10.20 -4.33 17.09
CA PHE A 117 9.31 -3.62 18.03
C PHE A 117 9.95 -2.44 18.76
N PRO A 118 11.21 -2.52 19.25
CA PRO A 118 11.85 -1.36 19.86
C PRO A 118 11.92 -0.15 18.91
N LEU A 119 12.18 -0.38 17.63
CA LEU A 119 12.22 0.67 16.61
C LEU A 119 10.82 1.18 16.28
N LEU A 120 9.83 0.30 16.18
CA LEU A 120 8.43 0.66 15.94
C LEU A 120 7.85 1.53 17.06
N HIS A 121 8.07 1.14 18.33
CA HIS A 121 7.68 1.93 19.49
C HIS A 121 8.36 3.30 19.50
N THR A 122 9.67 3.33 19.25
CA THR A 122 10.43 4.59 19.19
C THR A 122 9.90 5.51 18.09
N ALA A 123 9.59 4.97 16.91
CA ALA A 123 9.02 5.75 15.81
C ALA A 123 7.65 6.32 16.17
N LEU A 124 6.79 5.54 16.83
CA LEU A 124 5.48 5.98 17.30
C LEU A 124 5.57 7.12 18.34
N LEU A 125 6.56 7.07 19.25
CA LEU A 125 6.78 8.12 20.26
C LEU A 125 7.16 9.48 19.68
N THR A 126 7.58 9.54 18.41
CA THR A 126 7.87 10.82 17.72
C THR A 126 6.61 11.52 17.19
N LEU A 127 5.46 10.84 17.22
CA LEU A 127 4.19 11.36 16.76
C LEU A 127 3.47 12.15 17.85
N PRO A 128 2.60 13.11 17.47
CA PRO A 128 1.76 13.82 18.44
C PRO A 128 0.78 12.88 19.14
N ASP A 129 0.30 13.30 20.31
CA ASP A 129 -0.70 12.56 21.08
C ASP A 129 -2.09 12.66 20.43
N ASP A 130 -2.33 11.80 19.45
CA ASP A 130 -3.54 11.73 18.63
C ASP A 130 -4.30 10.40 18.87
N PRO A 131 -5.64 10.37 18.82
CA PRO A 131 -6.41 9.13 18.97
C PRO A 131 -5.98 7.98 18.05
N GLU A 132 -5.62 8.27 16.81
CA GLU A 132 -5.19 7.23 15.86
C GLU A 132 -3.77 6.75 16.16
N VAL A 133 -2.89 7.65 16.61
CA VAL A 133 -1.54 7.28 17.09
C VAL A 133 -1.63 6.37 18.31
N ARG A 134 -2.50 6.68 19.28
CA ARG A 134 -2.74 5.81 20.45
C ARG A 134 -3.35 4.46 20.06
N SER A 135 -4.25 4.45 19.08
CA SER A 135 -4.84 3.21 18.56
C SER A 135 -3.79 2.36 17.85
N ALA A 136 -2.94 2.96 17.02
CA ALA A 136 -1.79 2.29 16.42
C ALA A 136 -0.85 1.71 17.47
N GLY A 137 -0.56 2.43 18.55
CA GLY A 137 0.27 1.94 19.66
C GLY A 137 -0.37 0.77 20.41
N THR A 138 -1.69 0.77 20.57
CA THR A 138 -2.42 -0.34 21.19
C THR A 138 -2.33 -1.60 20.32
N GLU A 139 -2.58 -1.47 19.01
CA GLU A 139 -2.45 -2.57 18.05
C GLU A 139 -1.01 -3.09 17.97
N LEU A 140 -0.02 -2.20 18.02
CA LEU A 140 1.40 -2.57 18.08
C LEU A 140 1.69 -3.38 19.35
N GLY A 141 1.25 -2.93 20.53
CA GLY A 141 1.42 -3.68 21.78
C GLY A 141 0.79 -5.07 21.72
N LEU A 142 -0.44 -5.18 21.20
CA LEU A 142 -1.11 -6.47 21.03
C LEU A 142 -0.35 -7.41 20.10
N ALA A 143 0.19 -6.89 18.99
CA ALA A 143 1.02 -7.69 18.10
C ALA A 143 2.28 -8.22 18.81
N GLU A 144 2.92 -7.39 19.63
CA GLU A 144 4.12 -7.77 20.39
C GLU A 144 3.82 -8.88 21.39
N ASP A 145 2.77 -8.72 22.19
CA ASP A 145 2.35 -9.68 23.20
C ASP A 145 2.02 -11.05 22.58
N ILE A 146 1.35 -11.06 21.42
CA ILE A 146 1.07 -12.30 20.68
C ILE A 146 2.36 -12.98 20.23
N LEU A 147 3.33 -12.23 19.69
CA LEU A 147 4.60 -12.79 19.21
C LEU A 147 5.51 -13.27 20.33
N ARG A 148 5.40 -12.68 21.53
CA ARG A 148 6.09 -13.13 22.76
C ARG A 148 5.43 -14.36 23.38
N GLY A 149 4.19 -14.67 23.01
CA GLY A 149 3.40 -15.77 23.57
C GLY A 149 2.58 -15.39 24.80
N ASP A 150 2.50 -14.10 25.12
CA ASP A 150 1.74 -13.54 26.25
C ASP A 150 0.23 -13.41 25.93
N SER A 151 -0.13 -13.47 24.65
CA SER A 151 -1.52 -13.41 24.16
C SER A 151 -1.76 -14.34 22.96
N LYS A 152 -3.04 -14.56 22.61
CA LYS A 152 -3.46 -15.35 21.44
C LYS A 152 -4.03 -14.43 20.36
N GLY A 153 -3.73 -14.71 19.11
CA GLY A 153 -4.32 -14.00 17.98
C GLY A 153 -3.44 -14.02 16.75
N ASP A 154 -3.75 -13.13 15.81
CA ASP A 154 -2.96 -12.90 14.59
C ASP A 154 -2.18 -11.59 14.74
N ALA A 155 -0.90 -11.71 15.12
CA ALA A 155 -0.01 -10.55 15.27
C ALA A 155 0.15 -9.76 13.96
N LEU A 156 0.09 -10.43 12.80
CA LEU A 156 0.23 -9.76 11.51
C LEU A 156 -1.00 -8.92 11.19
N LYS A 157 -2.19 -9.39 11.60
CA LYS A 157 -3.40 -8.58 11.52
C LYS A 157 -3.27 -7.30 12.34
N HIS A 158 -2.82 -7.41 13.60
CA HIS A 158 -2.63 -6.26 14.48
C HIS A 158 -1.58 -5.28 13.93
N LEU A 159 -0.46 -5.76 13.38
CA LEU A 159 0.51 -4.89 12.70
C LEU A 159 -0.09 -4.15 11.50
N ARG A 160 -0.86 -4.83 10.65
CA ARG A 160 -1.54 -4.17 9.53
C ARG A 160 -2.53 -3.11 10.02
N THR A 161 -3.30 -3.43 11.05
CA THR A 161 -4.25 -2.47 11.65
C THR A 161 -3.51 -1.26 12.25
N ALA A 162 -2.35 -1.46 12.88
CA ALA A 162 -1.50 -0.35 13.33
C ALA A 162 -1.02 0.53 12.17
N ALA A 163 -0.62 -0.08 11.04
CA ALA A 163 -0.24 0.65 9.83
C ALA A 163 -1.42 1.43 9.23
N ASP A 164 -2.62 0.86 9.25
CA ASP A 164 -3.84 1.51 8.76
C ASP A 164 -4.18 2.77 9.58
N TYR A 165 -4.08 2.69 10.91
CA TYR A 165 -4.28 3.84 11.78
C TYR A 165 -3.33 5.01 11.48
N LEU A 166 -2.13 4.75 10.99
CA LEU A 166 -1.12 5.75 10.65
C LEU A 166 -1.19 6.21 9.19
N GLY A 167 -2.13 5.68 8.42
CA GLY A 167 -2.27 5.97 7.00
C GLY A 167 -3.09 7.22 6.71
N CYS A 168 -2.69 7.95 5.66
CA CYS A 168 -3.54 8.92 4.99
C CYS A 168 -3.89 8.42 3.59
N ASP A 169 -4.88 7.53 3.50
CA ASP A 169 -5.15 6.76 2.28
C ASP A 169 -5.50 7.64 1.06
N LYS A 170 -6.07 8.82 1.26
CA LYS A 170 -6.34 9.79 0.18
C LYS A 170 -5.06 10.15 -0.60
N ILE A 171 -3.93 10.23 0.09
CA ILE A 171 -2.62 10.53 -0.50
C ILE A 171 -1.80 9.27 -0.72
N ASP A 172 -1.73 8.39 0.30
CA ASP A 172 -0.83 7.25 0.31
C ASP A 172 -1.15 6.26 -0.81
N ILE A 173 -2.44 6.04 -1.11
CA ILE A 173 -2.86 5.13 -2.17
C ILE A 173 -2.40 5.61 -3.55
N PRO A 174 -2.74 6.83 -4.02
CA PRO A 174 -2.28 7.28 -5.33
C PRO A 174 -0.75 7.43 -5.42
N VAL A 175 -0.06 7.78 -4.33
CA VAL A 175 1.41 7.78 -4.26
C VAL A 175 1.98 6.38 -4.48
N LYS A 176 1.45 5.38 -3.76
CA LYS A 176 1.87 3.97 -3.89
C LYS A 176 1.62 3.45 -5.31
N GLN A 177 0.42 3.70 -5.84
CA GLN A 177 0.06 3.30 -7.21
C GLN A 177 0.97 3.95 -8.26
N ALA A 178 1.35 5.22 -8.08
CA ALA A 178 2.30 5.88 -8.96
C ALA A 178 3.67 5.18 -8.93
N GLY A 179 4.14 4.72 -7.76
CA GLY A 179 5.39 3.98 -7.62
C GLY A 179 5.36 2.60 -8.27
N GLU A 180 4.25 1.87 -8.09
CA GLU A 180 3.99 0.59 -8.75
C GLU A 180 3.92 0.74 -10.29
N ALA A 181 3.37 1.85 -10.79
CA ALA A 181 3.33 2.16 -12.22
C ALA A 181 4.68 2.64 -12.78
N LEU A 182 5.52 3.30 -11.98
CA LEU A 182 6.84 3.79 -12.36
C LEU A 182 7.88 2.66 -12.49
N THR A 183 7.81 1.68 -11.59
CA THR A 183 8.71 0.52 -11.54
C THR A 183 8.89 -0.20 -12.90
N PRO A 184 7.82 -0.61 -13.61
CA PRO A 184 7.98 -1.30 -14.90
C PRO A 184 8.56 -0.39 -16.00
N LEU A 185 8.42 0.94 -15.92
CA LEU A 185 9.08 1.85 -16.87
C LEU A 185 10.59 1.81 -16.66
N PHE A 186 11.02 1.88 -15.40
CA PHE A 186 12.43 1.80 -15.03
C PHE A 186 13.08 0.49 -15.48
N VAL A 187 12.42 -0.65 -15.22
CA VAL A 187 12.91 -1.97 -15.64
C VAL A 187 13.05 -2.07 -17.16
N GLN A 188 12.07 -1.60 -17.93
CA GLN A 188 12.13 -1.61 -19.39
C GLN A 188 13.28 -0.76 -19.92
N VAL A 189 13.45 0.47 -19.41
CA VAL A 189 14.53 1.37 -19.84
C VAL A 189 15.90 0.80 -19.48
N ALA A 190 16.06 0.25 -18.28
CA ALA A 190 17.30 -0.39 -17.85
C ALA A 190 17.68 -1.61 -18.71
N GLN A 191 16.68 -2.32 -19.23
CA GLN A 191 16.85 -3.42 -20.19
C GLN A 191 17.04 -2.94 -21.65
N GLY A 192 17.09 -1.62 -21.89
CA GLY A 192 17.28 -1.04 -23.22
C GLY A 192 16.02 -1.01 -24.08
N HIS A 193 14.83 -1.28 -23.51
CA HIS A 193 13.57 -1.22 -24.24
C HIS A 193 13.03 0.21 -24.31
N LYS A 194 12.39 0.52 -25.45
CA LYS A 194 11.57 1.72 -25.55
C LYS A 194 10.25 1.52 -24.82
N VAL A 195 9.90 2.51 -24.01
CA VAL A 195 8.64 2.56 -23.28
C VAL A 195 7.61 3.36 -24.08
N LYS A 196 6.39 2.85 -24.20
CA LYS A 196 5.29 3.55 -24.89
C LYS A 196 4.80 4.73 -24.06
N SER A 197 4.37 5.81 -24.73
CA SER A 197 3.81 7.01 -24.10
C SER A 197 2.71 6.71 -23.06
N ALA A 198 1.82 5.75 -23.37
CA ALA A 198 0.75 5.33 -22.45
C ALA A 198 1.24 4.83 -21.07
N GLY A 199 2.48 4.31 -20.98
CA GLY A 199 3.08 3.94 -19.70
C GLY A 199 3.38 5.15 -18.82
N PHE A 200 3.93 6.22 -19.42
CA PHE A 200 4.16 7.49 -18.73
C PHE A 200 2.86 8.19 -18.36
N ASP A 201 1.87 8.20 -19.27
CA ASP A 201 0.56 8.82 -19.03
C ASP A 201 -0.15 8.24 -17.81
N LYS A 202 -0.05 6.92 -17.61
CA LYS A 202 -0.58 6.24 -16.42
C LYS A 202 0.05 6.79 -15.13
N VAL A 203 1.37 6.97 -15.11
CA VAL A 203 2.08 7.52 -13.94
C VAL A 203 1.67 8.98 -13.71
N LEU A 204 1.62 9.79 -14.77
CA LEU A 204 1.24 11.21 -14.68
C LEU A 204 -0.18 11.40 -14.14
N VAL A 205 -1.13 10.56 -14.54
CA VAL A 205 -2.51 10.59 -14.02
C VAL A 205 -2.54 10.30 -12.52
N LEU A 206 -1.83 9.27 -12.06
CA LEU A 206 -1.77 8.92 -10.64
C LEU A 206 -1.11 10.02 -9.79
N LEU A 207 -0.04 10.64 -10.31
CA LEU A 207 0.61 11.77 -9.64
C LEU A 207 -0.30 13.00 -9.53
N ARG A 208 -1.11 13.29 -10.57
CA ARG A 208 -2.11 14.36 -10.51
C ARG A 208 -3.20 14.05 -9.49
N THR A 209 -3.67 12.80 -9.42
CA THR A 209 -4.62 12.37 -8.39
C THR A 209 -4.05 12.56 -6.98
N ALA A 210 -2.79 12.18 -6.75
CA ALA A 210 -2.12 12.41 -5.46
C ALA A 210 -2.00 13.90 -5.12
N LEU A 211 -1.62 14.73 -6.09
CA LEU A 211 -1.55 16.19 -5.91
C LEU A 211 -2.91 16.80 -5.56
N ASN A 212 -3.97 16.42 -6.29
CA ASN A 212 -5.33 16.92 -6.00
C ASN A 212 -5.76 16.49 -4.59
N ALA A 213 -5.56 15.23 -4.23
CA ALA A 213 -5.88 14.73 -2.89
C ALA A 213 -5.10 15.45 -1.79
N ALA A 214 -3.89 15.92 -2.08
CA ALA A 214 -3.09 16.73 -1.17
C ALA A 214 -3.62 18.17 -1.00
N PHE A 215 -4.29 18.73 -2.02
CA PHE A 215 -4.94 20.04 -1.92
C PHE A 215 -6.33 20.01 -1.28
N GLU A 216 -6.97 18.84 -1.24
CA GLU A 216 -8.33 18.64 -0.71
C GLU A 216 -8.38 18.24 0.79
N GLN A 217 -7.24 18.30 1.49
CA GLN A 217 -7.16 18.06 2.94
C GLN A 217 -7.49 19.31 3.75
#